data_AF-A0A6J6BUG7-F1
#
_entry.id   AF-A0A6J6BUG7-F1
#
_cell.length_a   1.000
_cell.length_b   1.000
_cell.length_c   1.000
_cell.angle_alpha   90.00
_cell.angle_beta   90.00
_cell.angle_gamma   90.00
#
_symmetry.space_group_name_H-M   'P 1'
#
loop_
_entity.id
_entity.type
_entity.pdbx_description
1 polymer ?
#
loop_
_entity_poly.entity_id
_entity_poly.type
_entity_poly.pdbx_seq_one_letter_code
_entity_poly.pdbx_strand_id
1 'polypeptide(L)' 'MGAISETVGSIDELETAFARARKSDRTHVIVIKTSPNDWTEGGSFWEVGVPTTSHRPEVLKAGEVMREGKKQQRIGW' A
#
# COMPACT_ATOMS: atom_id res chain seq x y z
N MET A 1 -22.76 -16.59 -10.33
CA MET A 1 -21.40 -16.89 -9.82
C MET A 1 -20.57 -17.44 -10.98
N GLY A 2 -19.45 -16.81 -11.35
CA GLY A 2 -18.71 -17.15 -12.59
C GLY A 2 -17.19 -17.02 -12.52
N ALA A 3 -16.63 -16.76 -11.34
CA ALA A 3 -15.19 -16.69 -11.13
C ALA A 3 -14.66 -18.02 -10.57
N ILE A 4 -13.41 -18.35 -10.89
CA ILE A 4 -12.64 -19.38 -10.19
C ILE A 4 -12.14 -18.75 -8.89
N SER A 5 -12.22 -19.47 -7.77
CA SER A 5 -11.73 -18.97 -6.48
C SER A 5 -10.90 -20.03 -5.75
N GLU A 6 -9.74 -19.63 -5.23
CA GLU A 6 -8.91 -20.46 -4.36
C GLU A 6 -8.41 -19.65 -3.14
N THR A 7 -8.16 -20.34 -2.02
CA THR A 7 -7.59 -19.73 -0.80
C THR A 7 -6.17 -20.22 -0.62
N VAL A 8 -5.25 -19.31 -0.32
CA VAL A 8 -3.83 -19.59 -0.04
C VAL A 8 -3.44 -19.13 1.36
N GLY A 9 -2.51 -19.83 1.98
CA GLY A 9 -2.04 -19.61 3.35
C GLY A 9 -0.58 -19.14 3.48
N SER A 10 0.18 -19.12 2.38
CA SER A 10 1.59 -18.71 2.38
C SER A 10 1.97 -17.91 1.14
N ILE A 11 3.16 -17.30 1.17
CA ILE A 11 3.72 -16.57 0.03
C ILE A 11 3.99 -17.53 -1.14
N ASP A 12 4.57 -18.70 -0.89
CA ASP A 12 4.85 -19.71 -1.93
C ASP A 12 3.57 -20.21 -2.62
N GLU A 13 2.50 -20.41 -1.84
CA GLU A 13 1.19 -20.77 -2.38
C GLU A 13 0.60 -19.64 -3.22
N LEU A 14 0.77 -18.38 -2.79
CA LEU A 14 0.36 -17.21 -3.57
C LEU A 14 1.08 -17.14 -4.91
N GLU A 15 2.40 -17.35 -4.96
CA GLU A 15 3.16 -17.37 -6.22
C GLU A 15 2.62 -18.43 -7.19
N THR A 16 2.36 -19.63 -6.66
CA THR A 16 1.84 -20.74 -7.46
C THR A 16 0.40 -20.48 -7.93
N ALA A 17 -0.47 -19.96 -7.06
CA ALA A 17 -1.84 -19.57 -7.39
C ALA A 17 -1.86 -18.43 -8.42
N PHE A 18 -0.95 -17.48 -8.31
CA PHE A 18 -0.85 -16.37 -9.26
C PHE A 18 -0.48 -16.86 -10.66
N ALA A 19 0.41 -17.84 -10.78
CA ALA A 19 0.73 -18.49 -12.05
C ALA A 19 -0.49 -19.21 -12.67
N ARG A 20 -1.36 -19.82 -11.87
CA ARG A 20 -2.64 -20.42 -12.33
C ARG A 20 -3.66 -19.36 -12.74
N ALA A 21 -3.81 -18.31 -11.94
CA ALA A 21 -4.72 -17.21 -12.21
C ALA A 21 -4.43 -16.54 -13.56
N ARG A 22 -3.14 -16.33 -13.89
CA ARG A 22 -2.73 -15.79 -15.20
C ARG A 22 -3.14 -16.64 -16.41
N LYS A 23 -3.36 -17.94 -16.21
CA LYS A 23 -3.76 -18.88 -17.27
C LYS A 23 -5.28 -19.09 -17.32
N SER A 24 -6.04 -18.43 -16.45
CA SER A 24 -7.48 -18.67 -16.33
C SER A 24 -8.25 -18.07 -17.51
N ASP A 25 -9.27 -18.80 -17.96
CA ASP A 25 -10.17 -18.42 -19.07
C ASP A 25 -11.24 -17.40 -18.65
N ARG A 26 -11.32 -17.12 -17.35
CA ARG A 26 -12.29 -16.22 -16.71
C ARG A 26 -11.68 -15.60 -15.46
N THR A 27 -12.41 -14.67 -14.84
CA THR A 27 -12.00 -14.03 -13.58
C THR A 27 -11.56 -15.06 -12.55
N HIS A 28 -10.38 -14.81 -11.96
CA HIS A 28 -9.81 -15.65 -10.92
C HIS A 28 -9.62 -14.82 -9.65
N VAL A 29 -10.12 -15.34 -8.52
CA VAL A 29 -10.05 -14.73 -7.19
C VAL A 29 -9.10 -15.56 -6.33
N ILE A 30 -8.01 -14.95 -5.88
CA ILE A 30 -7.10 -15.55 -4.90
C ILE A 30 -7.41 -14.92 -3.55
N VAL A 31 -7.83 -15.74 -2.58
CA VAL A 31 -8.14 -15.31 -1.22
C VAL A 31 -6.94 -15.56 -0.32
N ILE A 32 -6.45 -14.51 0.33
CA ILE A 32 -5.35 -14.61 1.31
C ILE A 32 -5.94 -14.29 2.68
N LYS A 33 -5.76 -15.18 3.66
CA LYS A 33 -6.13 -14.88 5.04
C LYS A 33 -5.06 -13.98 5.65
N THR A 34 -5.44 -12.75 5.99
CA THR A 34 -4.58 -11.82 6.71
C THR A 34 -4.92 -11.84 8.20
N SER A 35 -3.93 -11.57 9.04
CA SER A 35 -4.15 -11.30 10.46
C SER A 35 -4.86 -9.96 10.62
N PRO A 36 -6.02 -9.87 11.30
CA PRO A 36 -6.77 -8.61 11.44
C PRO A 36 -6.08 -7.60 12.37
N ASN A 37 -5.15 -8.06 13.21
CA ASN A 37 -4.50 -7.26 14.25
C ASN A 37 -2.97 -7.18 14.06
N ASP A 38 -2.46 -7.56 12.90
CA ASP A 38 -1.02 -7.56 12.61
C ASP A 38 -0.81 -6.88 11.26
N TRP A 39 0.08 -5.89 11.25
CA TRP A 39 0.42 -5.10 10.08
C TRP A 39 1.88 -4.71 10.13
N THR A 40 2.47 -4.47 8.97
CA THR A 40 3.80 -3.87 8.91
C THR A 40 3.75 -2.50 9.55
N GLU A 41 4.55 -2.29 10.59
CA GLU A 41 4.64 -1.00 11.27
C GLU A 41 4.93 0.14 10.27
N GLY A 42 4.22 1.24 10.46
CA GLY A 42 4.43 2.46 9.69
C GLY A 42 5.73 3.17 10.08
N GLY A 43 6.11 4.19 9.32
CA GLY A 43 7.30 5.01 9.62
C GLY A 43 8.04 5.49 8.37
N SER A 44 7.72 4.91 7.21
CA SER A 44 8.15 5.48 5.94
C SER A 44 7.47 6.82 5.73
N PHE A 45 8.26 7.84 5.37
CA PHE A 45 7.73 9.13 4.95
C PHE A 45 6.87 8.95 3.69
N TRP A 46 5.67 9.52 3.68
CA TRP A 46 4.87 9.71 2.49
C TRP A 46 4.47 11.19 2.37
N GLU A 47 4.37 11.70 1.15
CA GLU A 47 3.94 13.08 0.93
C GLU A 47 2.42 13.19 1.09
N VAL A 48 1.98 14.03 2.03
CA VAL A 48 0.59 14.50 2.14
C VAL A 48 0.51 15.98 1.79
N GLY A 49 -0.55 16.37 1.10
CA GLY A 49 -0.80 17.77 0.79
C GLY A 49 -1.08 18.58 2.05
N VAL A 50 -0.22 19.57 2.35
CA VAL A 50 -0.44 20.55 3.42
C VAL A 50 -0.54 21.94 2.80
N PRO A 51 -1.56 22.75 3.14
CA PRO A 51 -1.70 24.10 2.62
C PRO A 51 -0.45 24.96 2.84
N THR A 52 0.02 25.63 1.79
CA THR A 52 1.16 26.56 1.85
C THR A 52 0.81 27.88 2.54
N THR A 53 -0.48 28.19 2.66
CA THR A 53 -1.01 29.36 3.35
C THR A 53 -2.16 28.93 4.26
N SER A 54 -2.16 29.41 5.50
CA SER A 54 -3.22 29.13 6.47
C SER A 54 -3.21 30.18 7.57
N HIS A 55 -4.38 30.51 8.12
CA HIS A 55 -4.50 31.32 9.34
C HIS A 55 -4.17 30.51 10.61
N ARG A 56 -4.04 29.19 10.51
CA ARG A 56 -3.72 28.29 11.62
C ARG A 56 -2.20 28.05 11.67
N PRO A 57 -1.49 28.50 12.72
CA PRO A 57 -0.05 28.31 12.84
C PRO A 57 0.39 26.84 12.77
N GLU A 58 -0.46 25.92 13.25
CA GLU A 58 -0.17 24.48 13.25
C GLU A 58 -0.08 23.92 11.82
N VAL A 59 -0.86 24.48 10.89
CA VAL A 59 -0.84 24.06 9.47
C VAL A 59 0.44 24.52 8.78
N LEU A 60 0.89 25.74 9.05
CA LEU A 60 2.15 26.25 8.51
C LEU A 60 3.33 25.38 9.01
N LYS A 61 3.35 25.07 10.31
CA LYS A 61 4.34 24.17 10.93
C LYS A 61 4.29 22.77 10.33
N ALA A 62 3.09 22.19 10.12
CA ALA A 62 2.95 20.91 9.44
C ALA A 62 3.50 20.95 8.01
N GLY A 63 3.31 22.07 7.30
CA GLY A 63 3.84 22.28 5.95
C GLY A 63 5.37 22.34 5.92
N GLU A 64 6.00 22.88 6.96
CA GLU A 64 7.46 22.86 7.12
C GLU A 64 7.99 21.44 7.35
N VAL A 65 7.35 20.68 8.24
CA VAL A 65 7.69 19.26 8.49
C VAL A 65 7.59 18.44 7.21
N MET A 66 6.53 18.62 6.43
CA MET A 66 6.35 17.93 5.15
C MET A 66 7.45 18.27 4.15
N ARG A 67 7.81 19.54 4.05
CA ARG A 67 8.84 20.00 3.12
C ARG A 67 10.21 19.47 3.49
N GLU A 68 10.50 19.32 4.79
CA GLU A 68 11.75 18.75 5.28
C GLU A 68 11.82 17.23 5.03
N GLY A 69 10.76 16.49 5.36
CA GLY A 69 10.69 15.05 5.08
C GLY A 69 10.83 14.74 3.60
N LYS A 70 10.24 15.57 2.73
CA LYS A 70 10.32 15.42 1.26
C LYS A 70 11.75 15.48 0.74
N LYS A 71 12.65 16.25 1.37
CA LYS A 71 14.07 16.33 0.95
C LYS A 71 14.80 14.99 1.12
N GLN A 72 14.32 14.12 2.00
CA GLN A 72 14.90 12.79 2.24
C GLN A 72 14.34 11.72 1.28
N GLN A 73 13.33 12.07 0.48
CA GLN A 73 12.77 11.15 -0.51
C GLN A 73 13.85 10.80 -1.54
N ARG A 74 14.06 9.50 -1.76
CA ARG A 74 14.96 9.01 -2.80
C ARG A 74 14.49 9.54 -4.15
N ILE A 75 15.33 10.35 -4.79
CA ILE A 75 15.14 10.73 -6.19
C ILE A 75 15.43 9.48 -7.02
N GLY A 76 14.48 9.10 -7.89
CA GLY A 76 14.61 7.93 -8.75
C GLY A 76 15.86 7.99 -9.65
N TRP A 77 16.15 6.87 -10.30
CA TRP A 77 17.23 6.74 -11.28
C TRP A 77 16.78 7.30 -12.62
#